data_AF-A0A8T2EDK7-F1
#
_entry.id   AF-A0A8T2EDK7-F1
#
_cell.length_a   1.000
_cell.length_b   1.000
_cell.length_c   1.000
_cell.angle_alpha   90.00
_cell.angle_beta   90.00
_cell.angle_gamma   90.00
#
_symmetry.space_group_name_H-M   'P 1'
#
loop_
_entity.id
_entity.type
_entity.pdbx_description
1 polymer ?
#
loop_
_entity_poly.entity_id
_entity_poly.type
_entity_poly.pdbx_seq_one_letter_code
_entity_poly.pdbx_strand_id
1 'polypeptide(L)'
;MDPPSLMSDGSSWSKLPLDLLIMVFERLGFVDFQRTKSVCLAWLYASRMSAPNKQIPWLIMFPEKGKDFCLLFNSEEKEKIYRIQNLGVEFANSHCLAIYGSWLFMRDPRYKLYIMNLFTRERINLPSVESQFGRIKIEQINDDLFYRKVDDEYDYHPKRHMIDISDHILWIDDKTKDYVVMWSFECGYTYMVYCRTGDNIWNYRSLDISTVNIVYKDHKMYLYSYTRDVKVLDFCEDIPLQIFETQVNYDILMEKGFRSDVDDVLNDKKEHLVVTLNGDVLRVKSKIWDNSDVWSFCIYKLNSSNTYWEKLTSLGDEAILLDLGITVLANTIEGINRNSIYFSGYHRPHYFRFDHVWSEKDICVFNLDTQEVERPHQSICSSIQISGARWFVPNFKHI
;
A
#
# COMPACT_ATOMS: atom_id res chain seq x y z
N MET A 1 -15.59 4.23 63.93
CA MET A 1 -14.90 5.07 62.92
C MET A 1 -14.71 4.18 61.71
N ASP A 2 -15.65 4.22 60.79
CA ASP A 2 -15.48 3.62 59.47
C ASP A 2 -14.70 4.59 58.59
N PRO A 3 -13.79 4.12 57.71
CA PRO A 3 -13.07 5.01 56.83
C PRO A 3 -14.03 5.53 55.74
N PRO A 4 -13.89 6.78 55.30
CA PRO A 4 -14.70 7.29 54.21
C PRO A 4 -14.27 6.58 52.92
N SER A 5 -15.20 5.82 52.32
CA SER A 5 -15.06 5.35 50.95
C SER A 5 -15.10 6.57 50.03
N LEU A 6 -13.94 6.98 49.53
CA LEU A 6 -13.82 7.84 48.36
C LEU A 6 -14.33 7.05 47.14
N MET A 7 -15.64 7.02 46.95
CA MET A 7 -16.22 6.72 45.64
C MET A 7 -15.88 7.92 44.75
N SER A 8 -14.78 7.76 44.02
CA SER A 8 -14.51 8.52 42.81
C SER A 8 -15.64 8.22 41.82
N ASP A 9 -16.72 8.97 41.89
CA ASP A 9 -17.77 9.02 40.88
C ASP A 9 -17.22 9.74 39.64
N GLY A 10 -16.22 9.12 39.02
CA GLY A 10 -15.76 9.48 37.70
C GLY A 10 -16.92 9.18 36.76
N SER A 11 -17.56 10.22 36.24
CA SER A 11 -18.66 10.12 35.28
C SER A 11 -18.29 9.10 34.20
N SER A 12 -19.02 7.98 34.18
CA SER A 12 -18.74 6.86 33.28
C SER A 12 -19.17 7.25 31.86
N TRP A 13 -18.32 7.96 31.13
CA TRP A 13 -18.53 8.35 29.72
C TRP A 13 -18.85 7.15 28.80
N SER A 14 -18.57 5.92 29.24
CA SER A 14 -18.97 4.67 28.60
C SER A 14 -20.47 4.36 28.70
N LYS A 15 -21.23 5.04 29.57
CA LYS A 15 -22.68 4.88 29.77
C LYS A 15 -23.53 5.96 29.09
N LEU A 16 -22.90 6.86 28.33
CA LEU A 16 -23.64 7.86 27.56
C LEU A 16 -24.56 7.17 26.53
N PRO A 17 -25.79 7.68 26.35
CA PRO A 17 -26.65 7.28 25.25
C PRO A 17 -25.95 7.38 23.90
N LEU A 18 -26.26 6.44 23.00
CA LEU A 18 -25.68 6.34 21.67
C LEU A 18 -25.77 7.67 20.90
N ASP A 19 -26.94 8.32 20.92
CA ASP A 19 -27.18 9.55 20.19
C ASP A 19 -26.26 10.70 20.64
N LEU A 20 -25.96 10.78 21.95
CA LEU A 20 -25.04 11.78 22.48
C LEU A 20 -23.59 11.48 22.09
N LEU A 21 -23.20 10.20 22.04
CA LEU A 21 -21.88 9.81 21.54
C LEU A 21 -21.74 10.16 20.05
N ILE A 22 -22.77 9.89 19.24
CA ILE A 22 -22.80 10.25 17.81
C ILE A 22 -22.64 11.77 17.65
N MET A 23 -23.40 12.57 18.39
CA MET A 23 -23.28 14.04 18.34
C MET A 23 -21.90 14.57 18.74
N VAL A 24 -21.22 13.90 19.67
CA VAL A 24 -19.82 14.23 20.00
C VAL A 24 -18.92 13.87 18.83
N PHE A 25 -19.07 12.69 18.26
CA PHE A 25 -18.24 12.19 17.16
C PHE A 25 -18.36 13.02 15.88
N GLU A 26 -19.55 13.54 15.56
CA GLU A 26 -19.78 14.46 14.44
C GLU A 26 -19.01 15.79 14.58
N ARG A 27 -18.59 16.14 15.80
CA ARG A 27 -17.80 17.36 16.09
C ARG A 27 -16.30 17.10 16.15
N LEU A 28 -15.88 15.84 16.14
CA LEU A 28 -14.47 15.49 16.20
C LEU A 28 -13.82 15.64 14.82
N GLY A 29 -12.59 16.13 14.79
CA GLY A 29 -11.74 15.98 13.62
C GLY A 29 -11.48 14.49 13.35
N PHE A 30 -11.15 14.16 12.11
CA PHE A 30 -10.99 12.77 11.66
C PHE A 30 -10.05 11.95 12.56
N VAL A 31 -8.89 12.49 12.93
CA VAL A 31 -7.90 11.77 13.75
C VAL A 31 -8.44 11.44 15.14
N ASP A 32 -9.12 12.40 15.79
CA ASP A 32 -9.71 12.17 17.11
C ASP A 32 -10.89 11.22 17.03
N PHE A 33 -11.69 11.32 15.95
CA PHE A 33 -12.73 10.36 15.65
C PHE A 33 -12.18 8.92 15.54
N GLN A 34 -11.08 8.71 14.79
CA GLN A 34 -10.47 7.38 14.69
C GLN A 34 -9.98 6.86 16.04
N ARG A 35 -9.46 7.72 16.91
CA ARG A 35 -9.02 7.33 18.26
C ARG A 35 -10.18 6.88 19.16
N THR A 36 -11.39 7.42 18.96
CA THR A 36 -12.58 7.00 19.74
C THR A 36 -12.85 5.50 19.65
N LYS A 37 -12.51 4.87 18.51
CA LYS A 37 -12.66 3.42 18.28
C LYS A 37 -11.89 2.56 19.29
N SER A 38 -10.88 3.12 19.95
CA SER A 38 -10.00 2.41 20.91
C SER A 38 -10.33 2.68 22.37
N VAL A 39 -11.32 3.54 22.66
CA VAL A 39 -11.58 3.98 24.04
C VAL A 39 -12.27 2.87 24.85
N CYS A 40 -13.39 2.37 24.36
CA CYS A 40 -14.12 1.24 24.96
C CYS A 40 -15.10 0.64 23.93
N LEU A 41 -15.69 -0.52 24.23
CA LEU A 41 -16.63 -1.20 23.33
C LEU A 41 -17.86 -0.34 22.98
N ALA A 42 -18.38 0.46 23.92
CA ALA A 42 -19.51 1.35 23.67
C ALA A 42 -19.15 2.46 22.65
N TRP A 43 -17.96 3.05 22.76
CA TRP A 43 -17.47 4.06 21.83
C TRP A 43 -17.09 3.46 20.47
N LEU A 44 -16.52 2.25 20.45
CA LEU A 44 -16.29 1.50 19.22
C LEU A 44 -17.62 1.22 18.48
N TYR A 45 -18.65 0.81 19.21
CA TYR A 45 -19.98 0.60 18.64
C TYR A 45 -20.57 1.90 18.10
N ALA A 46 -20.56 2.97 18.90
CA ALA A 46 -21.09 4.27 18.51
C ALA A 46 -20.34 4.88 17.30
N SER A 47 -19.01 4.75 17.25
CA SER A 47 -18.20 5.27 16.13
C SER A 47 -18.49 4.53 14.82
N ARG A 48 -18.80 3.23 14.88
CA ARG A 48 -19.23 2.46 13.71
C ARG A 48 -20.60 2.90 13.18
N MET A 49 -21.48 3.41 14.05
CA MET A 49 -22.81 3.93 13.69
C MET A 49 -22.75 5.38 13.22
N SER A 50 -21.86 6.19 13.79
CA SER A 50 -21.74 7.61 13.48
C SER A 50 -20.92 7.88 12.22
N ALA A 51 -20.08 6.94 11.78
CA ALA A 51 -19.12 7.17 10.71
C ALA A 51 -19.85 7.67 9.45
N PRO A 52 -19.69 8.95 9.08
CA PRO A 52 -20.06 9.36 7.75
C PRO A 52 -19.23 8.51 6.80
N ASN A 53 -19.82 8.03 5.70
CA ASN A 53 -19.15 7.26 4.64
C ASN A 53 -18.09 8.09 3.88
N LYS A 54 -17.44 9.05 4.53
CA LYS A 54 -16.37 9.88 4.00
C LYS A 54 -15.10 9.03 3.94
N GLN A 55 -15.00 8.22 2.89
CA GLN A 55 -13.82 7.44 2.53
C GLN A 55 -12.71 8.32 1.93
N ILE A 56 -12.54 9.56 2.40
CA ILE A 56 -11.62 10.54 1.83
C ILE A 56 -10.20 9.94 1.80
N PRO A 57 -9.44 10.03 0.70
CA PRO A 57 -8.04 9.62 0.70
C PRO A 57 -7.20 10.53 1.58
N TRP A 58 -6.38 9.90 2.40
CA TRP A 58 -5.38 10.56 3.22
C TRP A 58 -4.01 10.25 2.65
N LEU A 59 -3.12 11.22 2.77
CA LEU A 59 -1.69 11.02 2.54
C LEU A 59 -1.03 10.87 3.90
N ILE A 60 -0.37 9.73 4.12
CA ILE A 60 0.57 9.58 5.22
C ILE A 60 1.98 9.90 4.73
N MET A 61 2.72 10.67 5.53
CA MET A 61 4.12 11.02 5.28
C MET A 61 4.97 10.56 6.46
N PHE A 62 6.06 9.86 6.13
CA PHE A 62 7.00 9.30 7.08
C PHE A 62 8.26 10.17 7.12
N PRO A 63 8.60 10.76 8.29
CA PRO A 63 9.86 11.48 8.44
C PRO A 63 11.07 10.55 8.31
N GLU A 64 12.26 11.12 8.16
CA GLU A 64 13.52 10.37 8.25
C GLU A 64 13.65 9.55 9.55
N LYS A 65 14.54 8.55 9.51
CA LYS A 65 14.77 7.59 10.60
C LYS A 65 15.04 8.29 11.95
N GLY A 66 14.61 7.64 13.02
CA GLY A 66 14.76 8.12 14.39
C GLY A 66 13.66 9.07 14.85
N LYS A 67 12.62 9.30 14.03
CA LYS A 67 11.44 10.10 14.40
C LYS A 67 10.23 9.20 14.64
N ASP A 68 9.72 9.23 15.86
CA ASP A 68 8.59 8.40 16.31
C ASP A 68 7.22 9.02 16.02
N PHE A 69 7.11 9.76 14.92
CA PHE A 69 5.86 10.39 14.50
C PHE A 69 5.65 10.23 13.00
N CYS A 70 4.41 10.41 12.55
CA CYS A 70 4.08 10.58 11.14
C CYS A 70 3.15 11.77 10.97
N LEU A 71 3.05 12.25 9.73
CA LEU A 71 2.14 13.32 9.35
C LEU A 71 1.00 12.75 8.50
N LEU A 72 -0.19 13.27 8.71
CA LEU A 72 -1.39 12.94 7.96
C LEU A 72 -1.93 14.20 7.32
N PHE A 73 -2.17 14.13 6.02
CA PHE A 73 -2.73 15.20 5.22
C PHE A 73 -4.03 14.73 4.55
N ASN A 74 -5.03 15.62 4.56
CA ASN A 74 -6.32 15.43 3.92
C ASN A 74 -6.46 16.44 2.78
N SER A 75 -6.86 15.99 1.59
CA SER A 75 -7.07 16.85 0.41
C SER A 75 -8.17 17.90 0.60
N GLU A 76 -9.17 17.65 1.44
CA GLU A 76 -10.26 18.61 1.71
C GLU A 76 -9.81 19.72 2.68
N GLU A 77 -9.02 19.37 3.68
CA GLU A 77 -8.53 20.30 4.69
C GLU A 77 -7.13 20.80 4.32
N LYS A 78 -7.02 21.48 3.17
CA LYS A 78 -5.74 21.86 2.53
C LYS A 78 -4.74 22.57 3.45
N GLU A 79 -5.19 23.19 4.53
CA GLU A 79 -4.35 23.92 5.49
C GLU A 79 -4.05 23.16 6.79
N LYS A 80 -4.63 21.97 6.99
CA LYS A 80 -4.44 21.18 8.21
C LYS A 80 -3.54 19.98 7.97
N ILE A 81 -2.53 19.86 8.81
CA ILE A 81 -1.67 18.69 8.91
C ILE A 81 -1.84 18.13 10.31
N TYR A 82 -2.12 16.84 10.39
CA TYR A 82 -2.23 16.15 11.66
C TYR A 82 -0.94 15.42 11.95
N ARG A 83 -0.40 15.60 13.16
CA ARG A 83 0.81 14.90 13.60
C ARG A 83 0.45 13.81 14.60
N ILE A 84 0.75 12.57 14.25
CA ILE A 84 0.60 11.42 15.15
C ILE A 84 1.96 11.15 15.78
N GLN A 85 2.10 11.38 17.09
CA GLN A 85 3.36 11.28 17.84
C GLN A 85 3.38 10.06 18.76
N ASN A 86 4.53 9.78 19.39
CA ASN A 86 4.71 8.71 20.36
C ASN A 86 4.35 7.33 19.77
N LEU A 87 4.79 7.08 18.53
CA LEU A 87 4.64 5.79 17.86
C LEU A 87 5.64 4.74 18.35
N GLY A 88 6.63 5.17 19.16
CA GLY A 88 7.65 4.31 19.73
C GLY A 88 8.90 4.17 18.84
N VAL A 89 9.96 3.67 19.47
CA VAL A 89 11.31 3.53 18.86
C VAL A 89 11.31 2.55 17.70
N GLU A 90 10.47 1.52 17.75
CA GLU A 90 10.35 0.55 16.68
C GLU A 90 9.77 1.20 15.41
N PHE A 91 8.70 2.00 15.54
CA PHE A 91 8.16 2.76 14.41
C PHE A 91 9.21 3.70 13.83
N ALA A 92 9.92 4.43 14.69
CA ALA A 92 10.88 5.46 14.29
C ALA A 92 11.98 4.97 13.35
N ASN A 93 12.30 3.68 13.37
CA ASN A 93 13.35 3.08 12.54
C ASN A 93 12.81 2.05 11.54
N SER A 94 11.50 1.82 11.53
CA SER A 94 10.85 0.87 10.62
C SER A 94 10.45 1.52 9.31
N HIS A 95 10.39 0.71 8.25
CA HIS A 95 9.93 1.15 6.93
C HIS A 95 8.51 0.66 6.71
N CYS A 96 7.64 1.53 6.23
CA CYS A 96 6.29 1.16 5.82
C CYS A 96 6.34 0.53 4.42
N LEU A 97 6.09 -0.78 4.37
CA LEU A 97 5.97 -1.56 3.16
C LEU A 97 4.60 -1.31 2.52
N ALA A 98 3.50 -1.73 3.12
CA ALA A 98 2.15 -1.54 2.56
C ALA A 98 1.24 -0.78 3.51
N ILE A 99 0.12 -0.25 2.99
CA ILE A 99 -0.94 0.34 3.80
C ILE A 99 -2.28 -0.20 3.32
N TYR A 100 -3.15 -0.55 4.25
CA TYR A 100 -4.52 -0.93 3.96
C TYR A 100 -5.44 -0.42 5.06
N GLY A 101 -6.45 0.36 4.69
CA GLY A 101 -7.30 0.99 5.70
C GLY A 101 -6.44 1.84 6.64
N SER A 102 -6.59 1.61 7.94
CA SER A 102 -5.78 2.26 8.98
C SER A 102 -4.55 1.45 9.42
N TRP A 103 -4.18 0.40 8.68
CA TRP A 103 -3.11 -0.52 9.04
C TRP A 103 -1.89 -0.39 8.15
N LEU A 104 -0.72 -0.49 8.78
CA LEU A 104 0.58 -0.38 8.15
C LEU A 104 1.29 -1.73 8.24
N PHE A 105 1.77 -2.23 7.11
CA PHE A 105 2.70 -3.35 7.08
C PHE A 105 4.13 -2.80 7.17
N MET A 106 4.81 -3.12 8.26
CA MET A 106 6.06 -2.50 8.67
C MET A 106 7.21 -3.51 8.71
N ARG A 107 8.41 -3.04 8.39
CA ARG A 107 9.67 -3.78 8.52
C ARG A 107 10.67 -2.99 9.35
N ASP A 108 11.09 -3.55 10.47
CA ASP A 108 12.13 -2.95 11.31
C ASP A 108 13.55 -3.09 10.70
N PRO A 109 14.59 -2.44 11.27
CA PRO A 109 15.97 -2.59 10.78
C PRO A 109 16.52 -4.02 10.86
N ARG A 110 15.94 -4.89 11.68
CA ARG A 110 16.31 -6.29 11.86
C ARG A 110 15.46 -7.24 11.02
N TYR A 111 14.72 -6.70 10.03
CA TYR A 111 13.82 -7.43 9.16
C TYR A 111 12.68 -8.16 9.90
N LYS A 112 12.32 -7.73 11.11
CA LYS A 112 11.09 -8.16 11.75
C LYS A 112 9.90 -7.51 11.06
N LEU A 113 8.98 -8.35 10.64
CA LEU A 113 7.76 -7.98 9.96
C LEU A 113 6.61 -7.90 10.96
N TYR A 114 5.82 -6.84 10.87
CA TYR A 114 4.64 -6.67 11.72
C TYR A 114 3.60 -5.78 11.04
N ILE A 115 2.34 -5.96 11.43
CA ILE A 115 1.24 -5.07 11.06
C ILE A 115 0.92 -4.20 12.27
N MET A 116 0.69 -2.91 12.06
CA MET A 116 0.30 -1.98 13.12
C MET A 116 -0.85 -1.10 12.68
N ASN A 117 -1.86 -0.95 13.52
CA ASN A 117 -2.92 0.03 13.30
C ASN A 117 -2.42 1.42 13.73
N LEU A 118 -2.52 2.37 12.82
CA LEU A 118 -2.02 3.72 13.03
C LEU A 118 -2.72 4.45 14.17
N PHE A 119 -4.03 4.27 14.36
CA PHE A 119 -4.79 5.04 15.36
C PHE A 119 -4.93 4.31 16.69
N THR A 120 -5.11 2.98 16.64
CA THR A 120 -5.33 2.18 17.85
C THR A 120 -4.04 1.70 18.50
N ARG A 121 -2.91 1.76 17.79
CA ARG A 121 -1.60 1.20 18.21
C ARG A 121 -1.58 -0.32 18.35
N GLU A 122 -2.66 -0.98 17.96
CA GLU A 122 -2.72 -2.43 17.91
C GLU A 122 -1.64 -2.97 16.98
N ARG A 123 -0.97 -4.04 17.39
CA ARG A 123 0.13 -4.64 16.67
C ARG A 123 -0.06 -6.14 16.54
N ILE A 124 0.22 -6.65 15.35
CA ILE A 124 0.25 -8.07 15.02
C ILE A 124 1.66 -8.38 14.52
N ASN A 125 2.38 -9.24 15.23
CA ASN A 125 3.69 -9.70 14.79
C ASN A 125 3.53 -10.79 13.74
N LEU A 126 4.29 -10.69 12.65
CA LEU A 126 4.27 -11.68 11.57
C LEU A 126 5.42 -12.70 11.75
N PRO A 127 5.37 -13.83 11.04
CA PRO A 127 6.45 -14.81 11.09
C PRO A 127 7.80 -14.22 10.66
N SER A 128 8.90 -14.81 11.14
CA SER A 128 10.26 -14.36 10.80
C SER A 128 10.54 -14.53 9.31
N VAL A 129 11.31 -13.61 8.72
CA VAL A 129 11.83 -13.80 7.35
C VAL A 129 12.83 -14.95 7.25
N GLU A 130 13.42 -15.36 8.38
CA GLU A 130 14.19 -16.59 8.51
C GLU A 130 13.25 -17.78 8.36
N SER A 131 13.26 -18.38 7.18
CA SER A 131 12.38 -19.48 6.80
C SER A 131 12.97 -20.28 5.65
N GLN A 132 12.35 -21.43 5.37
CA GLN A 132 12.67 -22.28 4.23
C GLN A 132 11.53 -22.27 3.21
N PHE A 133 11.88 -21.91 1.98
CA PHE A 133 11.01 -21.84 0.81
C PHE A 133 11.45 -22.90 -0.20
N GLY A 134 11.11 -24.15 0.09
CA GLY A 134 11.50 -25.31 -0.71
C GLY A 134 13.01 -25.53 -0.67
N ARG A 135 13.66 -25.33 -1.80
CA ARG A 135 15.13 -25.45 -1.95
C ARG A 135 15.89 -24.28 -1.34
N ILE A 136 15.19 -23.19 -1.03
CA ILE A 136 15.81 -21.94 -0.59
C ILE A 136 15.65 -21.82 0.91
N LYS A 137 16.75 -21.56 1.60
CA LYS A 137 16.72 -21.30 3.03
C LYS A 137 17.32 -19.94 3.32
N ILE A 138 16.58 -19.11 4.04
CA ILE A 138 17.03 -17.81 4.52
C ILE A 138 17.37 -17.96 6.00
N GLU A 139 18.60 -17.63 6.38
CA GLU A 139 19.09 -17.72 7.77
C GLU A 139 19.60 -16.34 8.21
N GLN A 140 19.18 -15.89 9.39
CA GLN A 140 19.64 -14.61 9.95
C GLN A 140 20.89 -14.86 10.80
N ILE A 141 21.96 -14.08 10.57
CA ILE A 141 23.20 -14.21 11.34
C ILE A 141 23.18 -13.24 12.51
N ASN A 142 23.03 -11.96 12.20
CA ASN A 142 22.93 -10.87 13.16
C ASN A 142 22.20 -9.68 12.53
N ASP A 143 21.36 -9.00 13.31
CA ASP A 143 20.60 -7.80 12.94
C ASP A 143 20.08 -7.77 11.49
N ASP A 144 20.81 -7.20 10.54
CA ASP A 144 20.42 -7.00 9.13
C ASP A 144 21.17 -7.90 8.12
N LEU A 145 21.93 -8.88 8.61
CA LEU A 145 22.78 -9.75 7.84
C LEU A 145 22.17 -11.15 7.70
N PHE A 146 21.99 -11.58 6.45
CA PHE A 146 21.34 -12.84 6.10
C PHE A 146 22.25 -13.71 5.23
N TYR A 147 22.18 -15.03 5.43
CA TYR A 147 22.61 -16.04 4.49
C TYR A 147 21.43 -16.57 3.70
N ARG A 148 21.69 -16.90 2.44
CA ARG A 148 20.78 -17.67 1.61
C ARG A 148 21.48 -18.95 1.16
N LYS A 149 20.79 -20.07 1.37
CA LYS A 149 21.16 -21.37 0.83
C LYS A 149 20.23 -21.74 -0.30
N VAL A 150 20.76 -22.40 -1.31
CA VAL A 150 20.00 -23.06 -2.39
C VAL A 150 20.47 -24.49 -2.43
N ASP A 151 19.56 -25.45 -2.27
CA ASP A 151 19.89 -26.88 -2.24
C ASP A 151 21.02 -27.19 -1.22
N ASP A 152 20.92 -26.58 -0.03
CA ASP A 152 21.88 -26.65 1.09
C ASP A 152 23.29 -26.10 0.82
N GLU A 153 23.53 -25.52 -0.35
CA GLU A 153 24.76 -24.81 -0.69
C GLU A 153 24.59 -23.30 -0.47
N TYR A 154 25.61 -22.64 0.08
CA TYR A 154 25.58 -21.18 0.29
C TYR A 154 25.72 -20.47 -1.05
N ASP A 155 24.73 -19.64 -1.39
CA ASP A 155 24.68 -18.98 -2.70
C ASP A 155 25.84 -17.97 -2.84
N TYR A 156 26.23 -17.23 -1.78
CA TYR A 156 27.40 -16.34 -1.75
C TYR A 156 27.76 -15.93 -0.29
N HIS A 157 28.76 -15.06 -0.12
CA HIS A 157 29.04 -14.32 1.13
C HIS A 157 27.79 -13.58 1.65
N PRO A 158 27.65 -13.40 2.98
CA PRO A 158 26.48 -12.76 3.57
C PRO A 158 26.43 -11.29 3.15
N LYS A 159 25.23 -10.82 2.79
CA LYS A 159 25.02 -9.43 2.35
C LYS A 159 24.05 -8.73 3.29
N ARG A 160 24.37 -7.49 3.65
CA ARG A 160 23.39 -6.60 4.29
C ARG A 160 22.29 -6.28 3.30
N HIS A 161 21.06 -6.23 3.80
CA HIS A 161 19.87 -5.96 3.01
C HIS A 161 19.67 -6.89 1.81
N MET A 162 20.14 -8.14 1.92
CA MET A 162 20.07 -9.12 0.83
C MET A 162 18.65 -9.45 0.39
N ILE A 163 17.70 -9.47 1.34
CA ILE A 163 16.29 -9.73 1.04
C ILE A 163 15.69 -8.42 0.55
N ASP A 164 15.56 -8.28 -0.76
CA ASP A 164 14.70 -7.26 -1.34
C ASP A 164 13.26 -7.73 -1.16
N ILE A 165 12.55 -7.12 -0.21
CA ILE A 165 11.12 -7.36 -0.01
C ILE A 165 10.40 -6.49 -1.03
N SER A 166 10.04 -7.09 -2.15
CA SER A 166 9.31 -6.47 -3.26
C SER A 166 7.83 -6.83 -3.24
N ASP A 167 7.04 -6.12 -4.04
CA ASP A 167 5.59 -6.33 -4.24
C ASP A 167 4.82 -6.68 -2.96
N HIS A 168 5.03 -5.86 -1.93
CA HIS A 168 4.39 -6.01 -0.63
C HIS A 168 2.90 -5.69 -0.71
N ILE A 169 2.09 -6.56 -0.10
CA ILE A 169 0.64 -6.43 -0.05
C ILE A 169 0.18 -6.61 1.38
N LEU A 170 -0.77 -5.77 1.78
CA LEU A 170 -1.53 -5.93 3.01
C LEU A 170 -3.00 -5.86 2.66
N TRP A 171 -3.76 -6.83 3.15
CA TRP A 171 -5.21 -6.75 3.27
C TRP A 171 -5.58 -7.13 4.70
N ILE A 172 -6.51 -6.39 5.30
CA ILE A 172 -6.99 -6.69 6.65
C ILE A 172 -8.42 -6.20 6.81
N ASP A 173 -9.29 -7.07 7.31
CA ASP A 173 -10.64 -6.73 7.68
C ASP A 173 -10.69 -6.19 9.11
N ASP A 174 -11.10 -4.92 9.25
CA ASP A 174 -11.15 -4.21 10.53
C ASP A 174 -12.09 -4.84 11.57
N LYS A 175 -13.07 -5.66 11.14
CA LYS A 175 -14.10 -6.23 12.03
C LYS A 175 -13.68 -7.59 12.58
N THR A 176 -13.26 -8.48 11.69
CA THR A 176 -12.87 -9.87 11.97
C THR A 176 -11.42 -9.96 12.41
N LYS A 177 -10.58 -9.00 12.00
CA LYS A 177 -9.11 -9.03 12.10
C LYS A 177 -8.48 -10.13 11.23
N ASP A 178 -9.22 -10.61 10.25
CA ASP A 178 -8.68 -11.47 9.21
C ASP A 178 -7.75 -10.64 8.33
N TYR A 179 -6.53 -11.11 8.12
CA TYR A 179 -5.52 -10.44 7.33
C TYR A 179 -4.83 -11.40 6.38
N VAL A 180 -4.30 -10.81 5.31
CA VAL A 180 -3.40 -11.46 4.37
C VAL A 180 -2.24 -10.50 4.14
N VAL A 181 -1.03 -10.98 4.39
CA VAL A 181 0.21 -10.26 4.07
C VAL A 181 0.94 -11.06 3.02
N MET A 182 1.40 -10.37 1.97
CA MET A 182 2.24 -10.97 0.95
C MET A 182 3.45 -10.10 0.67
N TRP A 183 4.50 -10.74 0.20
CA TRP A 183 5.67 -10.10 -0.37
C TRP A 183 6.38 -11.06 -1.32
N SER A 184 7.17 -10.52 -2.23
CA SER A 184 7.98 -11.30 -3.16
C SER A 184 9.46 -11.07 -2.89
N PHE A 185 10.27 -12.04 -3.32
CA PHE A 185 11.71 -11.88 -3.47
C PHE A 185 12.18 -12.66 -4.70
N GLU A 186 13.26 -12.21 -5.32
CA GLU A 186 13.83 -12.86 -6.49
C GLU A 186 15.03 -13.73 -6.13
N CYS A 187 15.06 -14.95 -6.67
CA CYS A 187 16.32 -15.62 -6.96
C CYS A 187 16.18 -16.82 -7.90
N GLY A 188 16.73 -16.66 -9.11
CA GLY A 188 16.48 -17.57 -10.25
C GLY A 188 15.05 -17.45 -10.77
N TYR A 189 14.07 -17.50 -9.87
CA TYR A 189 12.64 -17.32 -10.06
C TYR A 189 12.11 -16.28 -9.06
N THR A 190 10.89 -15.78 -9.29
CA THR A 190 10.18 -14.95 -8.31
C THR A 190 9.48 -15.86 -7.31
N TYR A 191 9.80 -15.71 -6.03
CA TYR A 191 9.12 -16.40 -4.94
C TYR A 191 8.13 -15.47 -4.30
N MET A 192 6.85 -15.84 -4.33
CA MET A 192 5.80 -15.13 -3.61
C MET A 192 5.58 -15.82 -2.27
N VAL A 193 5.62 -15.02 -1.22
CA VAL A 193 5.53 -15.44 0.18
C VAL A 193 4.31 -14.78 0.80
N TYR A 194 3.51 -15.54 1.53
CA TYR A 194 2.28 -15.03 2.13
C TYR A 194 1.97 -15.66 3.49
N CYS A 195 1.20 -14.94 4.29
CA CYS A 195 0.74 -15.33 5.61
C CYS A 195 -0.70 -14.83 5.80
N ARG A 196 -1.57 -15.70 6.29
CA ARG A 196 -2.94 -15.40 6.68
C ARG A 196 -3.09 -15.37 8.20
N THR A 197 -4.22 -14.89 8.69
CA THR A 197 -4.58 -15.00 10.10
C THR A 197 -4.54 -16.47 10.55
N GLY A 198 -3.80 -16.73 11.64
CA GLY A 198 -3.62 -18.07 12.21
C GLY A 198 -2.40 -18.83 11.68
N ASP A 199 -1.79 -18.39 10.58
CA ASP A 199 -0.54 -18.97 10.10
C ASP A 199 0.62 -18.60 11.05
N ASN A 200 1.39 -19.61 11.47
CA ASN A 200 2.58 -19.41 12.30
C ASN A 200 3.89 -19.38 11.48
N ILE A 201 3.81 -19.74 10.20
CA ILE A 201 4.94 -19.79 9.27
C ILE A 201 4.54 -19.12 7.95
N TRP A 202 5.54 -18.75 7.15
CA TRP A 202 5.31 -18.24 5.81
C TRP A 202 4.99 -19.37 4.84
N ASN A 203 3.85 -19.25 4.14
CA ASN A 203 3.53 -20.05 2.97
C ASN A 203 4.20 -19.45 1.74
N TYR A 204 4.52 -20.25 0.73
CA TYR A 204 5.16 -19.74 -0.49
C TYR A 204 4.67 -20.44 -1.75
N ARG A 205 4.86 -19.76 -2.88
CA ARG A 205 4.70 -20.30 -4.22
C ARG A 205 5.79 -19.74 -5.12
N SER A 206 6.50 -20.63 -5.80
CA SER A 206 7.37 -20.20 -6.91
C SER A 206 6.49 -19.78 -8.08
N LEU A 207 6.71 -18.56 -8.57
CA LEU A 207 6.11 -18.05 -9.79
C LEU A 207 7.13 -18.18 -10.93
N ASP A 208 6.63 -18.24 -12.16
CA ASP A 208 7.50 -18.19 -13.33
C ASP A 208 8.24 -16.85 -13.38
N ILE A 209 9.41 -16.86 -14.06
CA ILE A 209 10.49 -15.84 -14.07
C ILE A 209 9.99 -14.42 -14.43
N SER A 210 8.74 -14.26 -14.85
CA SER A 210 8.25 -13.07 -15.49
C SER A 210 7.40 -12.13 -14.61
N THR A 211 7.16 -12.35 -13.31
CA THR A 211 6.23 -11.47 -12.54
C THR A 211 6.83 -10.09 -12.23
N VAL A 212 6.14 -9.02 -12.64
CA VAL A 212 6.54 -7.60 -12.52
C VAL A 212 5.79 -6.88 -11.40
N ASN A 213 4.53 -7.24 -11.16
CA ASN A 213 3.69 -6.59 -10.17
C ASN A 213 2.56 -7.51 -9.70
N ILE A 214 2.17 -7.36 -8.43
CA ILE A 214 1.11 -8.13 -7.78
C ILE A 214 0.09 -7.16 -7.18
N VAL A 215 -1.20 -7.46 -7.36
CA VAL A 215 -2.31 -6.75 -6.73
C VAL A 215 -3.25 -7.76 -6.08
N TYR A 216 -3.75 -7.45 -4.89
CA TYR A 216 -4.75 -8.27 -4.21
C TYR A 216 -6.04 -7.49 -4.04
N LYS A 217 -7.15 -8.06 -4.52
CA LYS A 217 -8.49 -7.47 -4.44
C LYS A 217 -9.54 -8.57 -4.41
N ASP A 218 -10.54 -8.44 -3.54
CA ASP A 218 -11.70 -9.34 -3.44
C ASP A 218 -11.34 -10.84 -3.36
N HIS A 219 -10.38 -11.17 -2.48
CA HIS A 219 -9.84 -12.54 -2.33
C HIS A 219 -9.24 -13.13 -3.60
N LYS A 220 -8.85 -12.28 -4.56
CA LYS A 220 -8.13 -12.67 -5.78
C LYS A 220 -6.80 -11.96 -5.82
N MET A 221 -5.79 -12.71 -6.24
CA MET A 221 -4.47 -12.17 -6.52
C MET A 221 -4.28 -12.07 -8.02
N TYR A 222 -3.95 -10.87 -8.48
CA TYR A 222 -3.66 -10.54 -9.86
C TYR A 222 -2.16 -10.40 -10.01
N LEU A 223 -1.60 -11.17 -10.93
CA LEU A 223 -0.18 -11.23 -11.25
C LEU A 223 0.03 -10.66 -12.64
N TYR A 224 0.90 -9.66 -12.77
CA TYR A 224 1.28 -9.07 -14.04
C TYR A 224 2.69 -9.50 -14.42
N SER A 225 2.88 -9.95 -15.65
CA SER A 225 4.18 -10.43 -16.13
C SER A 225 4.91 -9.45 -17.06
N TYR A 226 6.21 -9.68 -17.30
CA TYR A 226 7.03 -8.99 -18.29
C TYR A 226 6.54 -9.25 -19.72
N THR A 227 5.88 -10.39 -19.97
CA THR A 227 5.17 -10.67 -21.23
C THR A 227 3.86 -9.89 -21.36
N ARG A 228 3.52 -9.09 -20.33
CA ARG A 228 2.32 -8.28 -20.22
C ARG A 228 1.05 -9.10 -20.09
N ASP A 229 1.20 -10.33 -19.62
CA ASP A 229 0.10 -11.20 -19.29
C ASP A 229 -0.41 -10.93 -17.88
N VAL A 230 -1.68 -11.22 -17.68
CA VAL A 230 -2.35 -11.16 -16.39
C VAL A 230 -2.80 -12.56 -16.01
N LYS A 231 -2.37 -13.01 -14.84
CA LYS A 231 -2.78 -14.27 -14.24
C LYS A 231 -3.54 -13.98 -12.95
N VAL A 232 -4.70 -14.61 -12.75
CA VAL A 232 -5.51 -14.42 -11.54
C VAL A 232 -5.58 -15.73 -10.77
N LEU A 233 -5.24 -15.65 -9.49
CA LEU A 233 -5.37 -16.73 -8.53
C LEU A 233 -6.50 -16.41 -7.56
N ASP A 234 -7.42 -17.35 -7.36
CA ASP A 234 -8.40 -17.31 -6.28
C ASP A 234 -7.71 -17.70 -4.96
N PHE A 235 -7.87 -16.85 -3.95
CA PHE A 235 -7.27 -16.98 -2.63
C PHE A 235 -8.27 -17.36 -1.54
N CYS A 236 -9.51 -17.74 -1.90
CA CYS A 236 -10.52 -18.18 -0.94
C CYS A 236 -10.16 -19.49 -0.22
N GLU A 237 -9.45 -20.40 -0.90
CA GLU A 237 -9.02 -21.68 -0.34
C GLU A 237 -7.59 -21.62 0.24
N ASP A 238 -7.23 -22.65 1.02
CA ASP A 238 -5.89 -22.77 1.62
C ASP A 238 -4.78 -22.69 0.57
N ILE A 239 -5.00 -23.36 -0.57
CA ILE A 239 -4.10 -23.37 -1.72
C ILE A 239 -4.67 -22.47 -2.82
N PRO A 240 -3.97 -21.40 -3.22
CA PRO A 240 -4.48 -20.51 -4.26
C PRO A 240 -4.67 -21.23 -5.61
N LEU A 241 -5.84 -21.09 -6.22
CA LEU A 241 -6.18 -21.75 -7.49
C LEU A 241 -6.08 -20.77 -8.66
N GLN A 242 -5.42 -21.18 -9.74
CA GLN A 242 -5.41 -20.37 -10.95
C GLN A 242 -6.77 -20.45 -11.63
N ILE A 243 -7.43 -19.30 -11.78
CA ILE A 243 -8.76 -19.19 -12.38
C ILE A 243 -8.75 -18.49 -13.74
N PHE A 244 -7.69 -17.73 -14.03
CA PHE A 244 -7.59 -16.96 -15.26
C PHE A 244 -6.12 -16.71 -15.63
N GLU A 245 -5.84 -16.68 -16.93
CA GLU A 245 -4.55 -16.32 -17.50
C GLU A 245 -4.77 -15.78 -18.91
N THR A 246 -4.20 -14.62 -19.21
CA THR A 246 -4.19 -14.09 -20.57
C THR A 246 -3.07 -14.71 -21.38
N GLN A 247 -3.23 -14.68 -22.69
CA GLN A 247 -2.17 -14.90 -23.66
C GLN A 247 -2.15 -13.70 -24.59
N VAL A 248 -1.64 -12.58 -24.07
CA VAL A 248 -1.47 -11.37 -24.83
C VAL A 248 -0.46 -11.69 -25.92
N ASN A 249 -0.86 -11.46 -27.17
CA ASN A 249 0.05 -11.68 -28.30
C ASN A 249 1.08 -10.56 -28.31
N TYR A 250 2.07 -10.69 -27.45
CA TYR A 250 3.25 -9.86 -27.46
C TYR A 250 4.21 -10.46 -28.49
N ASP A 251 3.89 -10.27 -29.77
CA ASP A 251 4.84 -10.57 -30.83
C ASP A 251 6.15 -9.85 -30.50
N ILE A 252 7.23 -10.63 -30.43
CA ILE A 252 8.63 -10.23 -30.26
C ILE A 252 9.07 -9.54 -31.56
N LEU A 253 8.33 -8.53 -31.96
CA LEU A 253 8.78 -7.48 -32.84
C LEU A 253 9.15 -6.34 -31.91
N MET A 254 10.41 -6.37 -31.45
CA MET A 254 11.14 -5.14 -31.14
C MET A 254 10.64 -4.07 -32.09
N GLU A 255 10.02 -3.00 -31.58
CA GLU A 255 9.93 -1.69 -32.23
C GLU A 255 10.11 -1.74 -33.75
N LYS A 256 9.30 -2.52 -34.49
CA LYS A 256 9.46 -2.61 -35.94
C LYS A 256 8.70 -1.44 -36.53
N GLY A 257 9.35 -0.29 -36.34
CA GLY A 257 9.33 0.85 -37.20
C GLY A 257 7.94 1.35 -37.53
N PHE A 258 7.26 1.96 -36.57
CA PHE A 258 6.42 3.13 -36.89
C PHE A 258 6.36 4.07 -35.69
N ARG A 259 7.22 5.09 -35.81
CA ARG A 259 7.20 6.43 -35.21
C ARG A 259 7.30 6.50 -33.69
N SER A 260 8.48 6.97 -33.25
CA SER A 260 8.55 7.90 -32.13
C SER A 260 7.45 8.95 -32.29
N ASP A 261 6.43 8.88 -31.43
CA ASP A 261 5.53 9.99 -31.20
C ASP A 261 6.35 11.09 -30.49
N VAL A 262 7.25 11.77 -31.21
CA VAL A 262 7.85 13.09 -30.92
C VAL A 262 8.52 13.33 -29.53
N ASP A 263 8.51 12.39 -28.59
CA ASP A 263 9.03 12.59 -27.22
C ASP A 263 10.16 11.59 -26.88
N ASP A 264 11.30 11.70 -27.56
CA ASP A 264 12.57 11.02 -27.24
C ASP A 264 13.19 11.42 -25.86
N VAL A 265 12.39 11.91 -24.90
CA VAL A 265 12.88 12.51 -23.64
C VAL A 265 12.16 11.98 -22.38
N LEU A 266 11.07 11.22 -22.53
CA LEU A 266 10.34 10.61 -21.41
C LEU A 266 10.82 9.17 -21.18
N ASN A 267 11.48 8.94 -20.03
CA ASN A 267 11.92 7.61 -19.64
C ASN A 267 10.79 6.85 -18.93
N ASP A 268 10.39 5.71 -19.50
CA ASP A 268 9.47 4.75 -18.86
C ASP A 268 10.12 4.25 -17.56
N LYS A 269 9.46 4.45 -16.40
CA LYS A 269 10.01 4.07 -15.09
C LYS A 269 9.45 2.75 -14.58
N LYS A 270 8.13 2.60 -14.58
CA LYS A 270 7.45 1.42 -14.07
C LYS A 270 6.10 1.19 -14.75
N GLU A 271 5.77 -0.08 -14.93
CA GLU A 271 4.42 -0.54 -15.25
C GLU A 271 3.77 -1.03 -13.96
N HIS A 272 2.56 -0.55 -13.71
CA HIS A 272 1.74 -0.88 -12.56
C HIS A 272 0.50 -1.63 -13.03
N LEU A 273 0.13 -2.68 -12.31
CA LEU A 273 -1.17 -3.30 -12.47
C LEU A 273 -2.18 -2.54 -11.59
N VAL A 274 -3.35 -2.30 -12.14
CA VAL A 274 -4.47 -1.71 -11.39
C VAL A 274 -5.72 -2.53 -11.63
N VAL A 275 -6.42 -2.91 -10.57
CA VAL A 275 -7.69 -3.64 -10.66
C VAL A 275 -8.83 -2.68 -10.36
N THR A 276 -9.80 -2.58 -11.27
CA THR A 276 -10.94 -1.69 -11.11
C THR A 276 -11.95 -2.23 -10.11
N LEU A 277 -12.91 -1.39 -9.72
CA LEU A 277 -14.06 -1.80 -8.90
C LEU A 277 -14.80 -3.01 -9.50
N ASN A 278 -15.01 -3.00 -10.81
CA ASN A 278 -15.68 -4.09 -11.54
C ASN A 278 -14.80 -5.33 -11.75
N GLY A 279 -13.54 -5.29 -11.31
CA GLY A 279 -12.57 -6.39 -11.47
C GLY A 279 -11.88 -6.41 -12.84
N ASP A 280 -12.08 -5.39 -13.67
CA ASP A 280 -11.30 -5.22 -14.90
C ASP A 280 -9.86 -4.89 -14.55
N VAL A 281 -8.95 -5.24 -15.46
CA VAL A 281 -7.52 -5.03 -15.25
C VAL A 281 -7.02 -3.92 -16.17
N LEU A 282 -6.32 -2.96 -15.55
CA LEU A 282 -5.67 -1.84 -16.21
C LEU A 282 -4.16 -1.97 -16.04
N ARG A 283 -3.44 -1.59 -17.08
CA ARG A 283 -1.99 -1.38 -17.06
C ARG A 283 -1.71 0.10 -17.07
N VAL A 284 -1.02 0.60 -16.05
CA VAL A 284 -0.65 2.01 -15.92
C VAL A 284 0.86 2.14 -16.06
N LYS A 285 1.32 2.84 -17.09
CA LYS A 285 2.73 3.18 -17.26
C LYS A 285 3.00 4.55 -16.65
N SER A 286 3.95 4.63 -15.73
CA SER A 286 4.46 5.89 -15.19
C SER A 286 5.70 6.33 -15.95
N LYS A 287 5.71 7.58 -16.40
CA LYS A 287 6.82 8.19 -17.15
C LYS A 287 7.25 9.49 -16.49
N ILE A 288 8.53 9.80 -16.59
CA ILE A 288 9.10 11.06 -16.09
C ILE A 288 10.15 11.55 -17.10
N TRP A 289 10.27 12.87 -17.23
CA TRP A 289 11.33 13.46 -18.06
C TRP A 289 12.66 13.40 -17.32
N ASP A 290 13.75 13.22 -18.06
CA ASP A 290 15.09 13.26 -17.48
C ASP A 290 15.36 14.62 -16.82
N ASN A 291 15.74 14.60 -15.54
CA ASN A 291 15.93 15.77 -14.67
C ASN A 291 14.67 16.61 -14.39
N SER A 292 13.47 16.05 -14.55
CA SER A 292 12.21 16.67 -14.15
C SER A 292 11.59 15.98 -12.94
N ASP A 293 10.72 16.70 -12.25
CA ASP A 293 9.86 16.16 -11.17
C ASP A 293 8.39 15.98 -11.65
N VAL A 294 8.15 16.07 -12.97
CA VAL A 294 6.81 16.02 -13.57
C VAL A 294 6.52 14.63 -14.12
N TRP A 295 5.62 13.94 -13.44
CA TRP A 295 5.13 12.63 -13.81
C TRP A 295 4.02 12.71 -14.86
N SER A 296 4.03 11.78 -15.81
CA SER A 296 2.94 11.54 -16.75
C SER A 296 2.58 10.06 -16.78
N PHE A 297 1.34 9.76 -17.16
CA PHE A 297 0.81 8.41 -17.09
C PHE A 297 0.09 8.00 -18.38
N CYS A 298 0.28 6.75 -18.77
CA CYS A 298 -0.46 6.12 -19.87
C CYS A 298 -1.21 4.90 -19.34
N ILE A 299 -2.53 4.89 -19.52
CA ILE A 299 -3.40 3.81 -19.07
C ILE A 299 -3.78 2.95 -20.27
N TYR A 300 -3.80 1.64 -20.06
CA TYR A 300 -4.25 0.66 -21.02
C TYR A 300 -5.23 -0.31 -20.39
N LYS A 301 -6.25 -0.72 -21.14
CA LYS A 301 -7.21 -1.75 -20.75
C LYS A 301 -7.06 -2.95 -21.69
N LEU A 302 -7.28 -4.16 -21.18
CA LEU A 302 -7.37 -5.34 -22.06
C LEU A 302 -8.61 -5.22 -22.96
N ASN A 303 -8.45 -5.60 -24.23
CA ASN A 303 -9.58 -5.73 -25.15
C ASN A 303 -10.52 -6.86 -24.70
N SER A 304 -11.72 -6.92 -25.28
CA SER A 304 -12.71 -7.95 -24.93
C SER A 304 -12.24 -9.39 -25.13
N SER A 305 -11.27 -9.62 -26.02
CA SER A 305 -10.66 -10.94 -26.26
C SER A 305 -9.46 -11.26 -25.35
N ASN A 306 -9.03 -10.32 -24.49
CA ASN A 306 -7.83 -10.43 -23.64
C ASN A 306 -6.53 -10.77 -24.38
N THR A 307 -6.40 -10.33 -25.63
CA THR A 307 -5.26 -10.62 -26.52
C THR A 307 -4.32 -9.44 -26.74
N TYR A 308 -4.77 -8.20 -26.50
CA TYR A 308 -3.93 -7.01 -26.59
C TYR A 308 -4.43 -5.87 -25.70
N TRP A 309 -3.53 -4.90 -25.45
CA TRP A 309 -3.77 -3.74 -24.58
C TRP A 309 -4.18 -2.51 -25.41
N GLU A 310 -5.37 -1.98 -25.17
CA GLU A 310 -5.90 -0.77 -25.79
C GLU A 310 -5.65 0.46 -24.92
N LYS A 311 -5.23 1.57 -25.51
CA LYS A 311 -5.01 2.82 -24.76
C LYS A 311 -6.35 3.35 -24.25
N LEU A 312 -6.42 3.61 -22.95
CA LEU A 312 -7.57 4.20 -22.29
C LEU A 312 -7.31 5.69 -22.05
N THR A 313 -8.26 6.55 -22.44
CA THR A 313 -8.14 8.01 -22.30
C THR A 313 -8.89 8.57 -21.10
N SER A 314 -9.86 7.83 -20.54
CA SER A 314 -10.64 8.26 -19.39
C SER A 314 -11.06 7.08 -18.52
N LEU A 315 -11.09 7.31 -17.21
CA LEU A 315 -11.61 6.43 -16.17
C LEU A 315 -13.09 6.71 -15.86
N GLY A 316 -13.69 7.73 -16.47
CA GLY A 316 -15.04 8.18 -16.15
C GLY A 316 -15.13 8.71 -14.72
N ASP A 317 -16.01 8.10 -13.92
CA ASP A 317 -16.25 8.48 -12.51
C ASP A 317 -15.29 7.82 -11.53
N GLU A 318 -14.31 7.04 -12.00
CA GLU A 318 -13.31 6.39 -11.15
C GLU A 318 -12.02 7.22 -11.03
N ALA A 319 -11.28 6.98 -9.95
CA ALA A 319 -9.92 7.44 -9.75
C ALA A 319 -9.01 6.27 -9.37
N ILE A 320 -7.74 6.34 -9.75
CA ILE A 320 -6.72 5.34 -9.41
C ILE A 320 -6.00 5.75 -8.13
N LEU A 321 -5.92 4.84 -7.16
CA LEU A 321 -4.97 4.91 -6.05
C LEU A 321 -3.78 4.02 -6.40
N LEU A 322 -2.78 4.60 -7.07
CA LEU A 322 -1.74 3.82 -7.75
C LEU A 322 -0.84 3.07 -6.77
N ASP A 323 -0.62 3.63 -5.58
CA ASP A 323 0.15 3.00 -4.49
C ASP A 323 -0.49 1.70 -3.98
N LEU A 324 -1.80 1.55 -4.18
CA LEU A 324 -2.59 0.39 -3.79
C LEU A 324 -2.94 -0.53 -4.96
N GLY A 325 -2.71 -0.10 -6.20
CA GLY A 325 -3.07 -0.87 -7.40
C GLY A 325 -4.57 -1.05 -7.60
N ILE A 326 -5.41 -0.12 -7.11
CA ILE A 326 -6.88 -0.23 -7.20
C ILE A 326 -7.52 1.06 -7.72
N THR A 327 -8.77 0.95 -8.17
CA THR A 327 -9.63 2.12 -8.40
C THR A 327 -10.66 2.31 -7.30
N VAL A 328 -11.15 3.55 -7.21
CA VAL A 328 -12.20 3.98 -6.29
C VAL A 328 -13.18 4.90 -7.01
N LEU A 329 -14.44 4.91 -6.60
CA LEU A 329 -15.49 5.68 -7.25
C LEU A 329 -15.52 7.10 -6.68
N ALA A 330 -15.19 8.09 -7.50
CA ALA A 330 -15.02 9.47 -7.06
C ALA A 330 -16.33 10.11 -6.57
N ASN A 331 -17.49 9.70 -7.09
CA ASN A 331 -18.78 10.28 -6.68
C ASN A 331 -19.26 9.80 -5.29
N THR A 332 -18.80 8.62 -4.83
CA THR A 332 -19.15 8.09 -3.49
C THR A 332 -18.20 8.57 -2.41
N ILE A 333 -17.02 9.07 -2.80
CA ILE A 333 -15.96 9.46 -1.89
C ILE A 333 -15.72 10.95 -2.02
N GLU A 334 -16.12 11.69 -0.99
CA GLU A 334 -15.82 13.12 -0.88
C GLU A 334 -14.29 13.35 -0.95
N GLY A 335 -13.87 14.40 -1.66
CA GLY A 335 -12.44 14.75 -1.81
C GLY A 335 -11.65 13.96 -2.86
N ILE A 336 -12.29 13.04 -3.61
CA ILE A 336 -11.66 12.37 -4.76
C ILE A 336 -11.99 13.09 -6.06
N ASN A 337 -10.95 13.45 -6.80
CA ASN A 337 -11.09 13.93 -8.16
C ASN A 337 -11.35 12.74 -9.09
N ARG A 338 -12.47 12.74 -9.82
CA ARG A 338 -12.72 11.76 -10.88
C ARG A 338 -11.64 11.85 -11.95
N ASN A 339 -11.50 10.78 -12.73
CA ASN A 339 -10.55 10.71 -13.84
C ASN A 339 -9.13 11.14 -13.45
N SER A 340 -8.70 10.76 -12.24
CA SER A 340 -7.41 11.17 -11.68
C SER A 340 -6.61 9.99 -11.13
N ILE A 341 -5.30 10.16 -11.01
CA ILE A 341 -4.36 9.17 -10.48
C ILE A 341 -3.66 9.77 -9.27
N TYR A 342 -3.81 9.15 -8.11
CA TYR A 342 -3.11 9.49 -6.88
C TYR A 342 -1.85 8.64 -6.79
N PHE A 343 -0.70 9.29 -6.68
CA PHE A 343 0.61 8.66 -6.71
C PHE A 343 1.53 9.29 -5.66
N SER A 344 2.27 8.47 -4.93
CA SER A 344 3.23 8.96 -3.93
C SER A 344 4.69 8.82 -4.33
N GLY A 345 4.96 8.49 -5.60
CA GLY A 345 6.32 8.32 -6.11
C GLY A 345 6.80 6.88 -6.12
N TYR A 346 7.93 6.67 -6.80
CA TYR A 346 8.53 5.35 -6.92
C TYR A 346 9.55 5.09 -5.80
N HIS A 347 9.25 4.11 -4.95
CA HIS A 347 10.13 3.70 -3.86
C HIS A 347 10.81 2.36 -4.18
N ARG A 348 11.95 2.39 -4.89
CA ARG A 348 12.86 1.21 -4.97
C ARG A 348 14.10 1.42 -4.09
N PRO A 349 14.63 0.36 -3.46
CA PRO A 349 15.87 0.45 -2.72
C PRO A 349 17.07 0.76 -3.65
N HIS A 350 17.99 1.57 -3.14
CA HIS A 350 19.06 2.31 -3.83
C HIS A 350 20.18 1.50 -4.52
N TYR A 351 19.93 0.31 -5.05
CA TYR A 351 20.97 -0.52 -5.65
C TYR A 351 21.27 -0.22 -7.12
N PHE A 352 20.35 0.42 -7.85
CA PHE A 352 20.58 0.85 -9.22
C PHE A 352 21.05 2.30 -9.26
N ARG A 353 22.34 2.48 -9.59
CA ARG A 353 23.08 3.76 -9.55
C ARG A 353 22.54 4.88 -10.46
N PHE A 354 21.47 4.62 -11.21
CA PHE A 354 20.91 5.49 -12.25
C PHE A 354 19.39 5.73 -12.11
N ASP A 355 18.78 5.29 -11.01
CA ASP A 355 17.34 5.49 -10.80
C ASP A 355 17.02 6.84 -10.11
N HIS A 356 15.83 7.34 -10.42
CA HIS A 356 15.25 8.57 -9.83
C HIS A 356 15.23 8.47 -8.31
N VAL A 357 15.84 9.44 -7.63
CA VAL A 357 15.84 9.50 -6.16
C VAL A 357 14.51 10.09 -5.72
N TRP A 358 13.77 9.33 -4.91
CA TRP A 358 12.48 9.78 -4.40
C TRP A 358 12.59 11.14 -3.71
N SER A 359 11.66 12.03 -4.02
CA SER A 359 11.47 13.29 -3.33
C SER A 359 10.00 13.57 -3.10
N GLU A 360 9.68 14.51 -2.21
CA GLU A 360 8.30 14.90 -1.94
C GLU A 360 7.58 15.48 -3.17
N LYS A 361 8.33 15.90 -4.20
CA LYS A 361 7.77 16.38 -5.46
C LYS A 361 7.16 15.26 -6.32
N ASP A 362 7.48 14.01 -6.00
CA ASP A 362 6.89 12.82 -6.63
C ASP A 362 5.47 12.55 -6.13
N ILE A 363 5.07 13.15 -5.02
CA ILE A 363 3.72 13.05 -4.51
C ILE A 363 2.82 13.94 -5.36
N CYS A 364 1.87 13.34 -6.06
CA CYS A 364 0.97 14.06 -6.94
C CYS A 364 -0.40 13.42 -7.10
N VAL A 365 -1.31 14.25 -7.58
CA VAL A 365 -2.59 13.86 -8.18
C VAL A 365 -2.54 14.29 -9.63
N PHE A 366 -2.55 13.34 -10.56
CA PHE A 366 -2.54 13.59 -11.99
C PHE A 366 -3.97 13.54 -12.53
N ASN A 367 -4.43 14.61 -13.17
CA ASN A 367 -5.74 14.67 -13.80
C ASN A 367 -5.65 14.24 -15.28
N LEU A 368 -6.43 13.24 -15.69
CA LEU A 368 -6.38 12.72 -17.06
C LEU A 368 -7.08 13.63 -18.08
N ASP A 369 -8.05 14.45 -17.66
CA ASP A 369 -8.76 15.39 -18.54
C ASP A 369 -7.85 16.56 -18.93
N THR A 370 -7.18 17.17 -17.95
CA THR A 370 -6.32 18.34 -18.15
C THR A 370 -4.86 17.98 -18.42
N GLN A 371 -4.45 16.74 -18.09
CA GLN A 371 -3.04 16.30 -18.06
C GLN A 371 -2.17 17.11 -17.10
N GLU A 372 -2.79 17.75 -16.09
CA GLU A 372 -2.10 18.55 -15.10
C GLU A 372 -1.76 17.73 -13.84
N VAL A 373 -0.65 18.12 -13.22
CA VAL A 373 -0.16 17.56 -11.96
C VAL A 373 -0.48 18.53 -10.83
N GLU A 374 -1.40 18.13 -9.95
CA GLU A 374 -1.64 18.81 -8.69
C GLU A 374 -0.76 18.20 -7.59
N ARG A 375 -0.06 19.03 -6.81
CA ARG A 375 0.77 18.57 -5.69
C ARG A 375 0.14 18.96 -4.37
N PRO A 376 0.06 18.06 -3.37
CA PRO A 376 -0.28 18.45 -2.01
C PRO A 376 0.75 19.48 -1.51
N HIS A 377 0.24 20.52 -0.87
CA HIS A 377 0.86 21.85 -0.69
C HIS A 377 2.39 21.87 -0.42
N GLN A 378 3.15 22.64 -1.21
CA GLN A 378 4.63 22.73 -1.15
C GLN A 378 5.20 23.21 0.20
N SER A 379 4.42 23.92 1.02
CA SER A 379 4.85 24.41 2.34
C SER A 379 4.99 23.32 3.40
N ILE A 380 4.40 22.14 3.17
CA ILE A 380 4.38 20.99 4.11
C ILE A 380 5.80 20.41 4.29
N CYS A 381 6.55 20.42 3.20
CA CYS A 381 7.86 19.82 2.98
C CYS A 381 9.05 20.62 3.52
N SER A 382 8.88 21.92 3.72
CA SER A 382 10.02 22.81 3.95
C SER A 382 10.62 22.74 5.36
N SER A 383 9.93 22.11 6.32
CA SER A 383 10.35 22.09 7.74
C SER A 383 10.73 20.71 8.29
N ILE A 384 10.30 19.62 7.63
CA ILE A 384 10.54 18.25 8.08
C ILE A 384 10.98 17.44 6.87
N GLN A 385 12.15 16.82 6.95
CA GLN A 385 12.62 15.88 5.92
C GLN A 385 11.78 14.61 5.95
N ILE A 386 11.06 14.36 4.86
CA ILE A 386 10.24 13.16 4.65
C ILE A 386 11.09 12.12 3.90
N SER A 387 10.99 10.85 4.30
CA SER A 387 11.65 9.72 3.62
C SER A 387 10.71 8.86 2.77
N GLY A 388 9.40 9.07 2.91
CA GLY A 388 8.42 8.46 2.03
C GLY A 388 6.99 8.88 2.35
N ALA A 389 6.09 8.63 1.41
CA ALA A 389 4.68 8.92 1.57
C ALA A 389 3.83 7.86 0.87
N ARG A 390 2.58 7.70 1.27
CA ARG A 390 1.62 6.76 0.67
C ARG A 390 0.21 7.29 0.78
N TRP A 391 -0.56 7.19 -0.30
CA TRP A 391 -2.00 7.43 -0.26
C TRP A 391 -2.72 6.22 0.33
N PHE A 392 -3.72 6.47 1.18
CA PHE A 392 -4.55 5.42 1.77
C PHE A 392 -5.96 5.91 2.07
N VAL A 393 -6.89 4.97 2.22
CA VAL A 393 -8.27 5.27 2.58
C VAL A 393 -8.56 4.61 3.95
N PRO A 394 -8.63 5.37 5.05
CA PRO A 394 -8.62 4.81 6.42
C PRO A 394 -9.78 3.86 6.77
N ASN A 395 -10.94 4.06 6.15
CA ASN A 395 -12.16 3.26 6.34
C ASN A 395 -12.53 2.51 5.04
N PHE A 396 -11.52 2.12 4.25
CA PHE A 396 -11.77 1.46 2.97
C PHE A 396 -12.57 0.17 3.18
N LYS A 397 -13.67 0.04 2.44
CA LYS A 397 -14.44 -1.20 2.32
C LYS A 397 -14.50 -1.49 0.82
N HIS A 398 -14.13 -2.69 0.41
CA HIS A 398 -14.57 -3.20 -0.88
C HIS A 398 -16.10 -3.26 -0.79
N ILE A 399 -16.77 -2.41 -1.57
CA ILE A 399 -18.23 -2.47 -1.75
C ILE A 399 -18.52 -3.52 -2.80
#